data_AF-A0A846Z1Q6-F1
#
_entry.id   AF-A0A846Z1Q6-F1
#
_cell.length_a   1.000
_cell.length_b   1.000
_cell.length_c   1.000
_cell.angle_alpha   90.00
_cell.angle_beta   90.00
_cell.angle_gamma   90.00
#
_symmetry.space_group_name_H-M   'P 1'
#
loop_
_entity.id
_entity.type
_entity.pdbx_description
1 polymer ?
#
loop_
_entity_poly.entity_id
_entity_poly.type
_entity_poly.pdbx_seq_one_letter_code
_entity_poly.pdbx_strand_id
1 'polypeptide(L)'
;MTHHPDRRWTAGLCLAFGALAVLTLLLAAGFRSITLLAAGTLALAVTVVALWWALTHRGLVRFLSGILAVAAPVAAAMYYIAMGLLWAVLLSAALWTLTVLTGRAALSAGTPATVPAPAPPARRPVVFMNPRSGGGKVERFHLADKARGLGADVVLLDPAHPAGVAALAAEAVAAGADLLGVAGGDGTQALVAGAYAAIVRSPAYRDGKVRTSLQLLPELLTHHQGPRLSVRAGNVLIEAPQALLVSNNPYQGGDPSGFGRRERLDAGVLGVLAVTVDSAAQAAGLLRGRHGPGLSMLTASEVVIDSECGEIPVGVDGEALTLPTPVICGIQPGGLRVRVPRDHRMTPPPRPRLDWRRLSHLAFSHGRSV
;
A
#
# COMPACT_ATOMS: atom_id res chain seq x y z
N MET A 1 -5.42 4.12 26.38
CA MET A 1 -5.69 2.78 25.79
C MET A 1 -7.18 2.54 25.78
N THR A 2 -7.87 2.90 24.69
CA THR A 2 -9.31 2.65 24.52
C THR A 2 -9.46 1.37 23.70
N HIS A 3 -9.71 0.23 24.36
CA HIS A 3 -10.26 -0.92 23.66
C HIS A 3 -11.61 -0.46 23.07
N HIS A 4 -11.73 -0.35 21.75
CA HIS A 4 -13.00 -0.02 21.11
C HIS A 4 -13.89 -1.27 21.12
N PRO A 5 -14.88 -1.40 22.04
CA PRO A 5 -15.83 -2.52 22.05
C PRO A 5 -16.51 -2.69 20.68
N ASP A 6 -16.74 -1.59 19.97
CA ASP A 6 -17.35 -1.54 18.64
C ASP A 6 -16.70 -2.48 17.62
N ARG A 7 -15.38 -2.69 17.68
CA ARG A 7 -14.67 -3.53 16.70
C ARG A 7 -14.91 -5.02 16.89
N ARG A 8 -15.02 -5.46 18.14
CA ARG A 8 -15.32 -6.86 18.47
C ARG A 8 -16.75 -7.20 18.07
N TRP A 9 -17.69 -6.31 18.40
CA TRP A 9 -19.09 -6.46 18.03
C TRP A 9 -19.29 -6.41 16.51
N THR A 10 -18.64 -5.48 15.80
CA THR A 10 -18.73 -5.42 14.32
C THR A 10 -18.08 -6.62 13.63
N ALA A 11 -16.95 -7.14 14.15
CA ALA A 11 -16.35 -8.39 13.67
C ALA A 11 -17.26 -9.60 13.95
N GLY A 12 -17.88 -9.65 15.13
CA GLY A 12 -18.87 -10.67 15.49
C GLY A 12 -20.10 -10.65 14.58
N LEU A 13 -20.66 -9.46 14.31
CA LEU A 13 -21.77 -9.27 13.37
C LEU A 13 -21.40 -9.73 11.95
N CYS A 14 -20.17 -9.47 11.49
CA CYS A 14 -19.69 -9.98 10.21
C CYS A 14 -19.75 -11.51 10.13
N LEU A 15 -19.28 -12.20 11.18
CA LEU A 15 -19.31 -13.66 11.21
C LEU A 15 -20.75 -14.19 11.32
N ALA A 16 -21.58 -13.55 12.13
CA ALA A 16 -22.98 -13.93 12.31
C ALA A 16 -23.80 -13.77 11.02
N PHE A 17 -23.65 -12.65 10.30
CA PHE A 17 -24.33 -12.46 9.02
C PHE A 17 -23.83 -13.44 7.95
N GLY A 18 -22.53 -13.74 7.92
CA GLY A 18 -21.98 -14.74 6.99
C GLY A 18 -22.52 -16.14 7.27
N ALA A 19 -22.55 -16.54 8.54
CA ALA A 19 -23.12 -17.81 8.96
C ALA A 19 -24.63 -17.89 8.67
N LEU A 20 -25.38 -16.82 8.95
CA LEU A 20 -26.82 -16.76 8.68
C LEU A 20 -27.11 -16.77 7.17
N ALA A 21 -26.28 -16.15 6.33
CA ALA A 21 -26.42 -16.20 4.88
C ALA A 21 -26.29 -17.62 4.32
N VAL A 22 -25.35 -18.39 4.86
CA VAL A 22 -25.15 -19.81 4.52
C VAL A 22 -26.29 -20.67 5.08
N LEU A 23 -26.64 -20.48 6.36
CA LEU A 23 -27.69 -21.23 7.04
C LEU A 23 -29.07 -21.01 6.38
N THR A 24 -29.36 -19.79 5.92
CA THR A 24 -30.60 -19.46 5.19
C THR A 24 -30.73 -20.32 3.94
N LEU A 25 -29.66 -20.48 3.16
CA LEU A 25 -29.67 -21.31 1.96
C LEU A 25 -29.78 -22.80 2.30
N LEU A 26 -29.06 -23.27 3.32
CA LEU A 26 -29.09 -24.67 3.75
C LEU A 26 -30.46 -25.10 4.29
N LEU A 27 -31.09 -24.26 5.12
CA LEU A 27 -32.41 -24.54 5.70
C LEU A 27 -33.54 -24.40 4.68
N ALA A 28 -33.45 -23.42 3.78
CA ALA A 28 -34.49 -23.20 2.77
C ALA A 28 -34.44 -24.25 1.66
N ALA A 29 -33.25 -24.73 1.27
CA ALA A 29 -33.09 -25.57 0.08
C ALA A 29 -32.63 -27.03 0.36
N GLY A 30 -32.04 -27.34 1.52
CA GLY A 30 -31.48 -28.67 1.80
C GLY A 30 -30.53 -29.15 0.69
N PHE A 31 -30.61 -30.42 0.27
CA PHE A 31 -29.82 -30.97 -0.85
C PHE A 31 -30.10 -30.29 -2.21
N ARG A 32 -31.26 -29.62 -2.37
CA ARG A 32 -31.57 -28.83 -3.58
C ARG A 32 -30.69 -27.57 -3.67
N SER A 33 -29.99 -27.20 -2.60
CA SER A 33 -29.01 -26.11 -2.62
C SER A 33 -27.89 -26.35 -3.64
N ILE A 34 -27.54 -27.60 -3.95
CA ILE A 34 -26.49 -27.93 -4.93
C ILE A 34 -26.96 -27.63 -6.35
N THR A 35 -28.19 -28.05 -6.71
CA THR A 35 -28.76 -27.79 -8.04
C THR A 35 -29.02 -26.30 -8.26
N LEU A 36 -29.42 -25.59 -7.21
CA LEU A 36 -29.62 -24.15 -7.22
C LEU A 36 -28.29 -23.41 -7.38
N LEU A 37 -27.26 -23.79 -6.60
CA LEU A 37 -25.92 -23.22 -6.74
C LEU A 37 -25.36 -23.47 -8.14
N ALA A 38 -25.48 -24.70 -8.66
CA ALA A 38 -25.06 -25.06 -10.00
C ALA A 38 -25.78 -24.21 -11.07
N ALA A 39 -27.12 -24.11 -11.01
CA ALA A 39 -27.91 -23.31 -11.94
C ALA A 39 -27.53 -21.81 -11.88
N GLY A 40 -27.33 -21.26 -10.68
CA GLY A 40 -26.87 -19.88 -10.50
C GLY A 40 -25.47 -19.64 -11.06
N THR A 41 -24.51 -20.51 -10.76
CA THR A 41 -23.14 -20.41 -11.28
C THR A 41 -23.10 -20.55 -12.81
N LEU A 42 -23.89 -21.45 -13.37
CA LEU A 42 -24.01 -21.64 -14.82
C LEU A 42 -24.60 -20.40 -15.48
N ALA A 43 -25.70 -19.86 -14.96
CA ALA A 43 -26.31 -18.65 -15.47
C ALA A 43 -25.35 -17.45 -15.41
N LEU A 44 -24.57 -17.33 -14.33
CA LEU A 44 -23.55 -16.29 -14.20
C LEU A 44 -22.44 -16.45 -15.24
N ALA A 45 -21.90 -17.66 -15.40
CA ALA A 45 -20.85 -17.95 -16.38
C ALA A 45 -21.32 -17.64 -17.81
N VAL A 46 -22.53 -18.08 -18.18
CA VAL A 46 -23.16 -17.80 -19.47
C VAL A 46 -23.33 -16.29 -19.66
N THR A 47 -23.78 -15.56 -18.63
CA THR A 47 -23.95 -14.10 -18.70
C THR A 47 -22.62 -13.39 -18.94
N VAL A 48 -21.55 -13.78 -18.23
CA VAL A 48 -20.22 -13.17 -18.40
C VAL A 48 -19.68 -13.39 -19.81
N VAL A 49 -19.79 -14.61 -20.34
CA VAL A 49 -19.36 -14.96 -21.70
C VAL A 49 -20.20 -14.21 -22.74
N ALA A 50 -21.52 -14.16 -22.56
CA ALA A 50 -22.42 -13.44 -23.45
C ALA A 50 -22.16 -11.92 -23.43
N LEU A 51 -21.87 -11.33 -22.27
CA LEU A 51 -21.52 -9.91 -22.16
C LEU A 51 -20.19 -9.62 -22.86
N TRP A 52 -19.19 -10.48 -22.68
CA TRP A 52 -17.91 -10.38 -23.37
C TRP A 52 -18.10 -10.44 -24.89
N TRP A 53 -18.87 -11.40 -25.41
CA TRP A 53 -19.16 -11.50 -26.84
C TRP A 53 -19.97 -10.32 -27.38
N ALA A 54 -20.96 -9.84 -26.62
CA ALA A 54 -21.71 -8.64 -27.00
C ALA A 54 -20.80 -7.40 -27.11
N LEU A 55 -19.79 -7.28 -26.24
CA LEU A 55 -18.84 -6.16 -26.23
C LEU A 55 -17.73 -6.28 -27.29
N THR A 56 -17.31 -7.50 -27.64
CA THR A 56 -16.16 -7.75 -28.54
C THR A 56 -16.55 -8.01 -29.99
N HIS A 57 -17.78 -8.46 -30.28
CA HIS A 57 -18.23 -8.81 -31.62
C HIS A 57 -19.17 -7.74 -32.21
N ARG A 58 -19.40 -7.79 -33.53
CA ARG A 58 -20.32 -6.91 -34.28
C ARG A 58 -21.41 -7.72 -34.98
N GLY A 59 -22.49 -7.05 -35.39
CA GLY A 59 -23.59 -7.66 -36.14
C GLY A 59 -24.43 -8.65 -35.33
N LEU A 60 -24.89 -9.74 -35.96
CA LEU A 60 -25.83 -10.69 -35.37
C LEU A 60 -25.31 -11.35 -34.08
N VAL A 61 -24.00 -11.62 -34.00
CA VAL A 61 -23.38 -12.23 -32.81
C VAL A 61 -23.52 -11.32 -31.59
N ARG A 62 -23.38 -9.99 -31.74
CA ARG A 62 -23.60 -9.03 -30.66
C ARG A 62 -25.05 -9.02 -30.21
N PHE A 63 -25.99 -9.05 -31.16
CA PHE A 63 -27.42 -9.04 -30.86
C PHE A 63 -27.85 -10.31 -30.10
N LEU A 64 -27.48 -11.50 -30.61
CA LEU A 64 -27.77 -12.78 -29.97
C LEU A 64 -27.09 -12.90 -28.60
N SER A 65 -25.85 -12.44 -28.46
CA SER A 65 -25.17 -12.42 -27.16
C SER A 65 -25.81 -11.43 -26.18
N GLY A 66 -26.35 -10.30 -26.67
CA GLY A 66 -27.14 -9.37 -25.87
C GLY A 66 -28.43 -10.00 -25.34
N ILE A 67 -29.15 -10.75 -26.20
CA ILE A 67 -30.32 -11.52 -25.77
C ILE A 67 -29.93 -12.57 -24.73
N LEU A 68 -28.86 -13.33 -24.97
CA LEU A 68 -28.39 -14.37 -24.04
C LEU A 68 -27.97 -13.80 -22.68
N ALA A 69 -27.34 -12.62 -22.67
CA ALA A 69 -26.94 -11.92 -21.45
C ALA A 69 -28.14 -11.48 -20.58
N VAL A 70 -29.33 -11.31 -21.18
CA VAL A 70 -30.58 -11.01 -20.46
C VAL A 70 -31.36 -12.28 -20.14
N ALA A 71 -31.44 -13.23 -21.07
CA ALA A 71 -32.21 -14.46 -20.93
C ALA A 71 -31.65 -15.38 -19.83
N ALA A 72 -30.32 -15.49 -19.70
CA ALA A 72 -29.68 -16.34 -18.70
C ALA A 72 -30.02 -15.94 -17.23
N PRO A 73 -29.89 -14.66 -16.80
CA PRO A 73 -30.28 -14.26 -15.45
C PRO A 73 -31.79 -14.32 -15.23
N VAL A 74 -32.61 -14.04 -16.26
CA VAL A 74 -34.07 -14.17 -16.16
C VAL A 74 -34.49 -15.64 -15.97
N ALA A 75 -33.90 -16.57 -16.72
CA ALA A 75 -34.18 -18.00 -16.58
C ALA A 75 -33.79 -18.52 -15.18
N ALA A 76 -32.65 -18.09 -14.64
CA ALA A 76 -32.25 -18.42 -13.27
C ALA A 76 -33.22 -17.84 -12.24
N ALA A 77 -33.65 -16.58 -12.39
CA ALA A 77 -34.63 -15.95 -11.51
C ALA A 77 -35.98 -16.68 -11.56
N MET A 78 -36.47 -17.02 -12.75
CA MET A 78 -37.69 -17.80 -12.93
C MET A 78 -37.59 -19.19 -12.30
N TYR A 79 -36.44 -19.87 -12.42
CA TYR A 79 -36.18 -21.14 -11.75
C TYR A 79 -36.24 -21.00 -10.22
N TYR A 80 -35.66 -19.94 -9.66
CA TYR A 80 -35.73 -19.66 -8.21
C TYR A 80 -37.15 -19.31 -7.74
N ILE A 81 -37.91 -18.57 -8.54
CA ILE A 81 -39.32 -18.24 -8.26
C ILE A 81 -40.17 -19.51 -8.28
N ALA A 82 -40.02 -20.35 -9.30
CA ALA A 82 -40.77 -21.61 -9.44
C ALA A 82 -40.51 -22.57 -8.26
N MET A 83 -39.31 -22.52 -7.69
CA MET A 83 -38.95 -23.30 -6.50
C MET A 83 -39.37 -22.65 -5.18
N GLY A 84 -39.95 -21.44 -5.19
CA GLY A 84 -40.31 -20.71 -3.98
C GLY A 84 -39.11 -20.24 -3.15
N LEU A 85 -37.93 -20.13 -3.76
CA LEU A 85 -36.65 -19.87 -3.08
C LEU A 85 -36.03 -18.51 -3.41
N LEU A 86 -36.68 -17.70 -4.25
CA LEU A 86 -36.21 -16.36 -4.57
C LEU A 86 -35.99 -15.52 -3.30
N TRP A 87 -36.88 -15.64 -2.30
CA TRP A 87 -36.73 -14.94 -1.03
C TRP A 87 -35.43 -15.33 -0.29
N ALA A 88 -35.04 -16.62 -0.32
CA ALA A 88 -33.84 -17.11 0.35
C ALA A 88 -32.57 -16.61 -0.35
N VAL A 89 -32.59 -16.52 -1.68
CA VAL A 89 -31.49 -15.95 -2.47
C VAL A 89 -31.34 -14.45 -2.18
N LEU A 90 -32.45 -13.70 -2.18
CA LEU A 90 -32.44 -12.26 -1.89
C LEU A 90 -32.00 -11.97 -0.45
N LEU A 91 -32.50 -12.74 0.53
CA LEU A 91 -32.10 -12.61 1.93
C LEU A 91 -30.63 -12.97 2.13
N SER A 92 -30.15 -14.05 1.52
CA SER A 92 -28.73 -14.42 1.57
C SER A 92 -27.84 -13.34 0.93
N ALA A 93 -28.26 -12.74 -0.19
CA ALA A 93 -27.55 -11.63 -0.82
C ALA A 93 -27.51 -10.37 0.07
N ALA A 94 -28.62 -10.04 0.75
CA ALA A 94 -28.67 -8.94 1.71
C ALA A 94 -27.75 -9.19 2.92
N LEU A 95 -27.77 -10.41 3.47
CA LEU A 95 -26.91 -10.83 4.59
C LEU A 95 -25.43 -10.84 4.18
N TRP A 96 -25.10 -11.26 2.96
CA TRP A 96 -23.75 -11.17 2.40
C TRP A 96 -23.29 -9.72 2.23
N THR A 97 -24.19 -8.83 1.80
CA THR A 97 -23.89 -7.40 1.71
C THR A 97 -23.58 -6.83 3.10
N LEU A 98 -24.40 -7.16 4.10
CA LEU A 98 -24.17 -6.76 5.49
C LEU A 98 -22.85 -7.32 6.03
N THR A 99 -22.55 -8.59 5.77
CA THR A 99 -21.27 -9.25 6.10
C THR A 99 -20.08 -8.45 5.57
N VAL A 100 -20.13 -8.07 4.28
CA VAL A 100 -19.06 -7.29 3.64
C VAL A 100 -18.94 -5.91 4.27
N LEU A 101 -20.06 -5.24 4.56
CA LEU A 101 -20.08 -3.90 5.16
C LEU A 101 -19.53 -3.91 6.59
N THR A 102 -20.01 -4.82 7.45
CA THR A 102 -19.55 -4.94 8.83
C THR A 102 -18.10 -5.42 8.92
N GLY A 103 -17.70 -6.36 8.05
CA GLY A 103 -16.32 -6.81 7.97
C GLY A 103 -15.37 -5.69 7.56
N ARG A 104 -15.77 -4.86 6.58
CA ARG A 104 -15.01 -3.67 6.20
C ARG A 104 -14.92 -2.65 7.32
N ALA A 105 -16.03 -2.38 8.03
CA ALA A 105 -16.07 -1.45 9.15
C ALA A 105 -15.17 -1.89 10.32
N ALA A 106 -15.22 -3.18 10.68
CA ALA A 106 -14.38 -3.76 11.73
C ALA A 106 -12.87 -3.61 11.40
N LEU A 107 -12.53 -3.80 10.12
CA LEU A 107 -11.16 -3.68 9.62
C LEU A 107 -10.69 -2.22 9.45
N SER A 108 -11.59 -1.30 9.11
CA SER A 108 -11.25 0.13 8.90
C SER A 108 -11.06 0.91 10.19
N ALA A 109 -11.69 0.50 11.29
CA ALA A 109 -11.61 1.18 12.59
C ALA A 109 -10.25 1.05 13.33
N GLY A 110 -9.17 0.68 12.63
CA GLY A 110 -7.92 0.21 13.23
C GLY A 110 -6.73 1.16 13.25
N THR A 111 -6.86 2.38 12.76
CA THR A 111 -5.83 3.39 13.03
C THR A 111 -6.50 4.75 12.90
N PRO A 112 -6.79 5.45 14.02
CA PRO A 112 -7.25 6.83 13.93
C PRO A 112 -6.21 7.59 13.09
N ALA A 113 -6.66 8.21 12.00
CA ALA A 113 -5.81 9.12 11.27
C ALA A 113 -5.52 10.30 12.20
N THR A 114 -4.26 10.71 12.32
CA THR A 114 -3.90 11.89 13.10
C THR A 114 -4.54 13.10 12.41
N VAL A 115 -5.52 13.72 13.05
CA VAL A 115 -6.08 14.97 12.53
C VAL A 115 -5.00 16.04 12.66
N PRO A 116 -4.56 16.68 11.57
CA PRO A 116 -3.55 17.73 11.66
C PRO A 116 -4.06 18.85 12.57
N ALA A 117 -3.28 19.18 13.60
CA ALA A 117 -3.55 20.34 14.42
C ALA A 117 -3.17 21.62 13.66
N PRO A 118 -3.85 22.75 13.92
CA PRO A 118 -3.42 24.05 13.41
C PRO A 118 -1.97 24.33 13.78
N ALA A 119 -1.13 24.60 12.78
CA ALA A 119 0.26 24.97 13.02
C ALA A 119 0.35 26.46 13.43
N PRO A 120 1.11 26.81 14.48
CA PRO A 120 1.34 28.21 14.83
C PRO A 120 2.13 28.92 13.71
N PRO A 121 2.03 30.26 13.58
CA PRO A 121 2.88 31.00 12.65
C PRO A 121 4.36 30.81 13.01
N ALA A 122 5.23 30.70 12.00
CA ALA A 122 6.68 30.64 12.21
C ALA A 122 7.23 32.05 12.47
N ARG A 123 8.11 32.18 13.46
CA ARG A 123 8.75 33.45 13.84
C ARG A 123 10.19 33.52 13.33
N ARG A 124 10.88 32.38 13.23
CA ARG A 124 12.26 32.27 12.74
C ARG A 124 12.39 31.08 11.79
N PRO A 125 11.74 31.15 10.61
CA PRO A 125 11.83 30.08 9.63
C PRO A 125 13.17 30.10 8.90
N VAL A 126 13.82 28.94 8.83
CA VAL A 126 15.04 28.72 8.03
C VAL A 126 14.72 27.76 6.90
N VAL A 127 15.08 28.12 5.66
CA VAL A 127 14.81 27.32 4.46
C VAL A 127 16.11 26.95 3.76
N PHE A 128 16.38 25.64 3.71
CA PHE A 128 17.47 25.06 2.93
C PHE A 128 16.99 24.84 1.50
N MET A 129 17.71 25.36 0.51
CA MET A 129 17.37 25.19 -0.90
C MET A 129 18.54 24.60 -1.66
N ASN A 130 18.29 23.54 -2.43
CA ASN A 130 19.25 23.03 -3.39
C ASN A 130 18.97 23.65 -4.78
N PRO A 131 19.84 24.54 -5.31
CA PRO A 131 19.60 25.21 -6.58
C PRO A 131 19.44 24.26 -7.78
N ARG A 132 20.13 23.10 -7.74
CA ARG A 132 20.10 22.12 -8.84
C ARG A 132 18.85 21.24 -8.87
N SER A 133 18.05 21.23 -7.80
CA SER A 133 16.88 20.37 -7.74
C SER A 133 15.77 20.78 -8.72
N GLY A 134 15.10 19.78 -9.29
CA GLY A 134 13.88 19.95 -10.08
C GLY A 134 14.06 20.71 -11.40
N GLY A 135 15.28 20.77 -11.94
CA GLY A 135 15.59 21.48 -13.18
C GLY A 135 15.84 22.99 -13.01
N GLY A 136 16.46 23.40 -11.90
CA GLY A 136 16.83 24.80 -11.65
C GLY A 136 15.67 25.69 -11.17
N LYS A 137 14.65 25.10 -10.51
CA LYS A 137 13.44 25.82 -10.09
C LYS A 137 13.71 26.92 -9.08
N VAL A 138 14.71 26.73 -8.22
CA VAL A 138 15.09 27.73 -7.19
C VAL A 138 15.44 29.05 -7.85
N GLU A 139 16.28 29.01 -8.89
CA GLU A 139 16.67 30.19 -9.67
C GLU A 139 15.53 30.68 -10.56
N ARG A 140 14.95 29.79 -11.38
CA ARG A 140 13.89 30.14 -12.35
C ARG A 140 12.69 30.85 -11.72
N PHE A 141 12.32 30.46 -10.50
CA PHE A 141 11.16 31.03 -9.81
C PHE A 141 11.54 32.01 -8.70
N HIS A 142 12.83 32.36 -8.57
CA HIS A 142 13.33 33.25 -7.53
C HIS A 142 12.86 32.83 -6.13
N LEU A 143 12.95 31.53 -5.83
CA LEU A 143 12.39 30.96 -4.59
C LEU A 143 13.09 31.51 -3.34
N ALA A 144 14.41 31.76 -3.43
CA ALA A 144 15.18 32.35 -2.34
C ALA A 144 14.65 33.76 -1.99
N ASP A 145 14.44 34.61 -2.99
CA ASP A 145 13.97 35.98 -2.77
C ASP A 145 12.54 36.01 -2.23
N LYS A 146 11.68 35.12 -2.73
CA LYS A 146 10.32 34.96 -2.20
C LYS A 146 10.31 34.50 -0.75
N ALA A 147 11.15 33.53 -0.39
CA ALA A 147 11.24 33.06 0.99
C ALA A 147 11.78 34.15 1.92
N ARG A 148 12.80 34.91 1.51
CA ARG A 148 13.30 36.07 2.25
C ARG A 148 12.23 37.16 2.39
N GLY A 149 11.48 37.45 1.33
CA GLY A 149 10.36 38.41 1.36
C GLY A 149 9.21 37.99 2.29
N LEU A 150 9.11 36.70 2.62
CA LEU A 150 8.19 36.16 3.62
C LEU A 150 8.79 36.09 5.04
N GLY A 151 10.01 36.61 5.23
CA GLY A 151 10.70 36.66 6.51
C GLY A 151 11.48 35.40 6.89
N ALA A 152 11.85 34.55 5.92
CA ALA A 152 12.67 33.38 6.16
C ALA A 152 14.16 33.62 5.88
N ASP A 153 15.01 33.05 6.74
CA ASP A 153 16.43 32.91 6.46
C ASP A 153 16.64 31.80 5.44
N VAL A 154 17.41 32.07 4.38
CA VAL A 154 17.59 31.12 3.28
C VAL A 154 19.03 30.68 3.19
N VAL A 155 19.24 29.37 3.28
CA VAL A 155 20.53 28.70 3.09
C VAL A 155 20.53 28.01 1.73
N LEU A 156 21.35 28.51 0.81
CA LEU A 156 21.58 27.84 -0.47
C LEU A 156 22.63 26.77 -0.28
N LEU A 157 22.27 25.52 -0.54
CA LEU A 157 23.17 24.39 -0.45
C LEU A 157 24.12 24.40 -1.65
N ASP A 158 25.42 24.33 -1.40
CA ASP A 158 26.43 24.21 -2.45
C ASP A 158 26.41 22.77 -3.02
N PRO A 159 26.08 22.59 -4.31
CA PRO A 159 26.10 21.28 -4.95
C PRO A 159 27.52 20.73 -5.17
N ALA A 160 28.54 21.60 -5.19
CA ALA A 160 29.93 21.20 -5.38
C ALA A 160 30.60 20.78 -4.07
N HIS A 161 30.16 21.34 -2.95
CA HIS A 161 30.59 20.98 -1.60
C HIS A 161 29.35 20.70 -0.76
N PRO A 162 28.84 19.44 -0.76
CA PRO A 162 27.68 19.08 0.04
C PRO A 162 28.02 19.25 1.52
N ALA A 163 27.77 20.43 2.07
CA ALA A 163 27.76 20.62 3.50
C ALA A 163 26.71 19.66 4.07
N GLY A 164 27.01 19.03 5.21
CA GLY A 164 26.06 18.16 5.87
C GLY A 164 24.80 18.96 6.21
N VAL A 165 23.72 18.77 5.44
CA VAL A 165 22.43 19.47 5.66
C VAL A 165 21.96 19.25 7.09
N ALA A 166 22.25 18.08 7.66
CA ALA A 166 21.99 17.77 9.07
C ALA A 166 22.74 18.69 10.05
N ALA A 167 24.02 19.00 9.79
CA ALA A 167 24.80 19.93 10.63
C ALA A 167 24.24 21.36 10.52
N LEU A 168 23.97 21.83 9.31
CA LEU A 168 23.35 23.14 9.09
C LEU A 168 21.95 23.24 9.72
N ALA A 169 21.17 22.17 9.67
CA ALA A 169 19.87 22.09 10.35
C ALA A 169 20.03 22.13 11.88
N ALA A 170 21.01 21.42 12.44
CA ALA A 170 21.30 21.45 13.86
C ALA A 170 21.75 22.84 14.33
N GLU A 171 22.60 23.52 13.56
CA GLU A 171 23.02 24.90 13.81
C GLU A 171 21.83 25.87 13.76
N ALA A 172 20.97 25.75 12.76
CA ALA A 172 19.75 26.57 12.66
C ALA A 172 18.84 26.39 13.88
N VAL A 173 18.64 25.14 14.33
CA VAL A 173 17.87 24.85 15.55
C VAL A 173 18.55 25.43 16.80
N ALA A 174 19.87 25.30 16.91
CA ALA A 174 20.64 25.89 18.02
C ALA A 174 20.56 27.42 18.04
N ALA A 175 20.46 28.07 16.86
CA ALA A 175 20.22 29.51 16.71
C ALA A 175 18.76 29.93 16.97
N GLY A 176 17.87 28.98 17.25
CA GLY A 176 16.47 29.22 17.62
C GLY A 176 15.49 29.23 16.45
N ALA A 177 15.80 28.54 15.35
CA ALA A 177 14.83 28.31 14.29
C ALA A 177 13.62 27.51 14.80
N ASP A 178 12.40 28.00 14.51
CA ASP A 178 11.15 27.36 14.93
C ASP A 178 10.41 26.64 13.78
N LEU A 179 10.94 26.76 12.58
CA LEU A 179 10.51 26.03 11.39
C LEU A 179 11.71 25.81 10.47
N LEU A 180 11.92 24.56 10.05
CA LEU A 180 12.86 24.22 8.98
C LEU A 180 12.08 23.89 7.71
N GLY A 181 12.43 24.54 6.61
CA GLY A 181 11.93 24.24 5.27
C GLY A 181 13.04 23.65 4.40
N VAL A 182 12.69 22.70 3.52
CA VAL A 182 13.63 22.14 2.55
C VAL A 182 13.01 22.24 1.16
N ALA A 183 13.66 23.00 0.28
CA ALA A 183 13.37 23.03 -1.16
C ALA A 183 14.39 22.13 -1.87
N GLY A 184 14.06 20.84 -1.94
CA GLY A 184 14.90 19.79 -2.50
C GLY A 184 14.14 18.91 -3.48
N GLY A 185 14.81 17.88 -4.00
CA GLY A 185 14.18 16.86 -4.85
C GLY A 185 13.34 15.90 -4.02
N ASP A 186 12.59 15.02 -4.68
CA ASP A 186 11.73 14.00 -4.07
C ASP A 186 12.54 12.86 -3.41
N GLY A 187 13.62 13.18 -2.68
CA GLY A 187 14.42 12.21 -1.92
C GLY A 187 13.48 11.19 -1.30
N THR A 188 13.64 9.93 -1.68
CA THR A 188 12.71 8.90 -1.24
C THR A 188 12.87 8.77 0.28
N GLN A 189 11.83 8.36 1.01
CA GLN A 189 11.94 8.11 2.44
C GLN A 189 11.88 6.60 2.66
N ALA A 190 12.98 5.93 2.30
CA ALA A 190 13.09 4.48 2.29
C ALA A 190 14.55 4.00 2.19
N LEU A 191 14.79 2.82 2.76
CA LEU A 191 15.97 2.02 2.53
C LEU A 191 15.67 0.94 1.47
N VAL A 192 16.57 0.77 0.51
CA VAL A 192 16.54 -0.32 -0.46
C VAL A 192 17.81 -1.15 -0.40
N ALA A 193 17.72 -2.46 -0.59
CA ALA A 193 18.84 -3.39 -0.58
C ALA A 193 18.71 -4.45 -1.69
N GLY A 194 19.78 -5.22 -1.92
CA GLY A 194 19.86 -6.22 -2.99
C GLY A 194 19.93 -5.56 -4.37
N ALA A 195 19.30 -6.15 -5.38
CA ALA A 195 19.24 -5.64 -6.75
C ALA A 195 18.75 -4.18 -6.83
N TYR A 196 17.90 -3.76 -5.88
CA TYR A 196 17.41 -2.38 -5.84
C TYR A 196 18.49 -1.38 -5.39
N ALA A 197 19.47 -1.78 -4.57
CA ALA A 197 20.60 -0.89 -4.23
C ALA A 197 21.44 -0.54 -5.46
N ALA A 198 21.56 -1.44 -6.45
CA ALA A 198 22.24 -1.16 -7.71
C ALA A 198 21.54 -0.07 -8.53
N ILE A 199 20.21 0.00 -8.46
CA ILE A 199 19.42 1.05 -9.14
C ILE A 199 19.74 2.43 -8.59
N VAL A 200 19.89 2.57 -7.27
CA VAL A 200 20.19 3.87 -6.63
C VAL A 200 21.55 4.44 -7.06
N ARG A 201 22.48 3.58 -7.48
CA ARG A 201 23.78 3.98 -8.05
C ARG A 201 23.68 4.45 -9.51
N SER A 202 22.59 4.13 -10.21
CA SER A 202 22.43 4.45 -11.63
C SER A 202 22.08 5.94 -11.84
N PRO A 203 22.69 6.62 -12.83
CA PRO A 203 22.31 7.97 -13.23
C PRO A 203 20.81 8.10 -13.55
N ALA A 204 20.21 7.06 -14.15
CA ALA A 204 18.79 7.03 -14.49
C ALA A 204 17.83 7.10 -13.28
N TYR A 205 18.30 6.69 -12.09
CA TYR A 205 17.55 6.83 -10.83
C TYR A 205 17.62 8.26 -10.27
N ARG A 206 18.78 8.93 -10.41
CA ARG A 206 18.92 10.34 -9.98
C ARG A 206 18.02 11.27 -10.79
N ASP A 207 17.80 10.93 -12.06
CA ASP A 207 16.93 11.68 -12.97
C ASP A 207 15.47 11.20 -12.95
N GLY A 208 15.18 10.02 -12.38
CA GLY A 208 13.89 9.33 -12.47
C GLY A 208 13.43 8.67 -11.16
N LYS A 209 12.24 9.05 -10.69
CA LYS A 209 11.61 8.60 -9.44
C LYS A 209 11.59 7.08 -9.26
N VAL A 210 11.57 6.61 -8.01
CA VAL A 210 11.33 5.20 -7.56
C VAL A 210 10.34 4.43 -8.43
N ARG A 211 9.24 5.08 -8.83
CA ARG A 211 8.20 4.51 -9.70
C ARG A 211 8.72 4.09 -11.08
N THR A 212 9.60 4.88 -11.69
CA THR A 212 10.21 4.61 -13.00
C THR A 212 11.31 3.55 -12.87
N SER A 213 12.05 3.57 -11.77
CA SER A 213 13.18 2.67 -11.54
C SER A 213 12.76 1.22 -11.29
N LEU A 214 11.53 0.98 -10.83
CA LEU A 214 10.95 -0.37 -10.70
C LEU A 214 10.74 -1.09 -12.04
N GLN A 215 10.75 -0.36 -13.16
CA GLN A 215 10.73 -0.96 -14.50
C GLN A 215 12.06 -1.63 -14.86
N LEU A 216 13.16 -1.24 -14.22
CA LEU A 216 14.50 -1.82 -14.40
C LEU A 216 14.72 -3.05 -13.50
N LEU A 217 13.83 -3.28 -12.53
CA LEU A 217 13.96 -4.34 -11.55
C LEU A 217 13.97 -5.75 -12.18
N PRO A 218 13.14 -6.10 -13.19
CA PRO A 218 13.14 -7.44 -13.78
C PRO A 218 14.49 -7.86 -14.37
N GLU A 219 15.18 -6.96 -15.09
CA GLU A 219 16.52 -7.25 -15.64
C GLU A 219 17.54 -7.47 -14.52
N LEU A 220 17.51 -6.64 -13.47
CA LEU A 220 18.41 -6.74 -12.33
C LEU A 220 18.13 -7.95 -11.43
N LEU A 221 16.89 -8.45 -11.39
CA LEU A 221 16.54 -9.67 -10.65
C LEU A 221 17.06 -10.94 -11.34
N THR A 222 17.15 -10.94 -12.68
CA THR A 222 17.64 -12.10 -13.44
C THR A 222 19.16 -12.29 -13.36
N HIS A 223 19.89 -11.23 -13.06
CA HIS A 223 21.35 -11.25 -12.93
C HIS A 223 21.69 -11.07 -11.46
N HIS A 224 21.86 -12.18 -10.72
CA HIS A 224 22.25 -12.17 -9.30
C HIS A 224 23.52 -11.32 -9.09
N GLN A 225 23.36 -10.07 -8.66
CA GLN A 225 24.46 -9.18 -8.31
C GLN A 225 24.23 -8.62 -6.91
N GLY A 226 24.61 -9.39 -5.89
CA GLY A 226 24.59 -8.92 -4.51
C GLY A 226 24.80 -10.04 -3.50
N PRO A 227 25.18 -9.68 -2.26
CA PRO A 227 25.31 -10.63 -1.16
C PRO A 227 23.94 -11.26 -0.81
N ARG A 228 23.96 -12.50 -0.33
CA ARG A 228 22.74 -13.20 0.09
C ARG A 228 22.20 -12.55 1.37
N LEU A 229 20.99 -12.00 1.28
CA LEU A 229 20.36 -11.30 2.40
C LEU A 229 19.51 -12.26 3.26
N SER A 230 19.44 -11.97 4.55
CA SER A 230 18.46 -12.52 5.48
C SER A 230 17.69 -11.37 6.09
N VAL A 231 16.36 -11.36 5.98
CA VAL A 231 15.54 -10.23 6.45
C VAL A 231 14.54 -10.71 7.48
N ARG A 232 14.65 -10.18 8.70
CA ARG A 232 13.68 -10.40 9.78
C ARG A 232 12.81 -9.17 9.95
N ALA A 233 11.52 -9.30 9.71
CA ALA A 233 10.55 -8.23 9.90
C ALA A 233 9.47 -8.68 10.89
N GLY A 234 9.55 -8.17 12.12
CA GLY A 234 8.77 -8.71 13.23
C GLY A 234 9.08 -10.19 13.46
N ASN A 235 8.07 -11.05 13.32
CA ASN A 235 8.17 -12.51 13.46
C ASN A 235 8.34 -13.26 12.13
N VAL A 236 8.44 -12.55 11.00
CA VAL A 236 8.59 -13.15 9.68
C VAL A 236 10.05 -13.10 9.27
N LEU A 237 10.60 -14.26 8.92
CA LEU A 237 11.91 -14.39 8.28
C LEU A 237 11.71 -14.54 6.77
N ILE A 238 12.47 -13.75 6.01
CA ILE A 238 12.50 -13.80 4.55
C ILE A 238 13.94 -14.14 4.16
N GLU A 239 14.13 -15.32 3.60
CA GLU A 239 15.44 -15.81 3.18
C GLU A 239 15.73 -15.40 1.74
N ALA A 240 16.97 -14.93 1.51
CA ALA A 240 17.51 -14.61 0.20
C ALA A 240 16.61 -13.73 -0.69
N PRO A 241 16.00 -12.63 -0.19
CA PRO A 241 15.31 -11.71 -1.08
C PRO A 241 16.32 -11.09 -2.05
N GLN A 242 16.00 -11.15 -3.34
CA GLN A 242 16.82 -10.55 -4.40
C GLN A 242 16.68 -9.03 -4.41
N ALA A 243 15.54 -8.49 -3.98
CA ALA A 243 15.35 -7.06 -3.76
C ALA A 243 14.53 -6.80 -2.49
N LEU A 244 14.90 -5.75 -1.76
CA LEU A 244 14.23 -5.33 -0.54
C LEU A 244 13.98 -3.82 -0.56
N LEU A 245 12.80 -3.42 -0.10
CA LEU A 245 12.44 -2.04 0.21
C LEU A 245 11.85 -1.99 1.61
N VAL A 246 12.47 -1.19 2.49
CA VAL A 246 11.96 -0.82 3.81
C VAL A 246 11.61 0.66 3.78
N SER A 247 10.36 0.99 4.06
CA SER A 247 9.82 2.35 3.86
C SER A 247 9.12 2.85 5.12
N ASN A 248 9.14 4.17 5.34
CA ASN A 248 8.28 4.78 6.37
C ASN A 248 6.82 4.66 5.91
N ASN A 249 6.07 3.78 6.58
CA ASN A 249 4.72 3.31 6.24
C ASN A 249 4.59 2.53 4.92
N PRO A 250 3.64 1.57 4.87
CA PRO A 250 3.47 0.71 3.71
C PRO A 250 3.00 1.48 2.48
N TYR A 251 3.64 1.17 1.35
CA TYR A 251 3.06 1.44 0.04
C TYR A 251 1.81 0.58 -0.11
N GLN A 252 0.67 1.24 -0.34
CA GLN A 252 -0.58 0.56 -0.61
C GLN A 252 -0.79 0.48 -2.11
N GLY A 253 -0.95 -0.73 -2.63
CA GLY A 253 -1.21 -0.92 -4.04
C GLY A 253 -2.59 -0.36 -4.41
N GLY A 254 -2.68 0.26 -5.57
CA GLY A 254 -3.92 0.89 -6.04
C GLY A 254 -3.78 1.46 -7.43
N ASP A 255 -2.56 1.70 -7.89
CA ASP A 255 -2.27 2.17 -9.23
C ASP A 255 -1.85 0.99 -10.14
N PRO A 256 -2.50 0.79 -11.31
CA PRO A 256 -2.07 -0.18 -12.32
C PRO A 256 -0.62 0.01 -12.81
N SER A 257 -0.01 1.16 -12.53
CA SER A 257 1.29 1.56 -13.07
C SER A 257 2.45 1.52 -12.06
N GLY A 258 2.31 0.82 -10.93
CA GLY A 258 3.42 0.57 -9.99
C GLY A 258 3.01 0.06 -8.61
N PHE A 259 3.94 0.07 -7.65
CA PHE A 259 3.74 -0.39 -6.26
C PHE A 259 2.83 0.53 -5.40
N GLY A 260 2.17 1.52 -6.02
CA GLY A 260 1.16 2.36 -5.39
C GLY A 260 1.73 3.60 -4.68
N ARG A 261 0.91 4.22 -3.82
CA ARG A 261 1.26 5.42 -3.04
C ARG A 261 1.26 5.06 -1.55
N ARG A 262 1.96 5.86 -0.75
CA ARG A 262 1.74 5.87 0.70
C ARG A 262 0.59 6.80 0.99
N GLU A 263 -0.47 6.26 1.58
CA GLU A 263 -1.66 7.04 1.92
C GLU A 263 -1.48 7.87 3.18
N ARG A 264 -0.59 7.38 4.05
CA ARG A 264 -0.33 7.94 5.36
C ARG A 264 1.15 7.81 5.67
N LEU A 265 1.66 8.81 6.38
CA LEU A 265 3.03 8.84 6.94
C LEU A 265 3.03 8.87 8.48
N ASP A 266 1.85 8.71 9.10
CA ASP A 266 1.63 8.81 10.55
C ASP A 266 1.26 7.47 11.19
N ALA A 267 1.27 6.35 10.45
CA ALA A 267 0.76 5.08 10.97
C ALA A 267 1.74 4.35 11.92
N GLY A 268 2.94 4.89 12.15
CA GLY A 268 3.89 4.37 13.16
C GLY A 268 4.39 2.94 12.88
N VAL A 269 4.42 2.51 11.62
CA VAL A 269 4.92 1.20 11.18
C VAL A 269 5.78 1.33 9.93
N LEU A 270 6.78 0.46 9.77
CA LEU A 270 7.53 0.30 8.53
C LEU A 270 6.72 -0.53 7.53
N GLY A 271 6.83 -0.17 6.25
CA GLY A 271 6.40 -1.00 5.13
C GLY A 271 7.57 -1.80 4.59
N VAL A 272 7.39 -3.10 4.43
CA VAL A 272 8.41 -4.01 3.88
C VAL A 272 7.88 -4.65 2.60
N LEU A 273 8.67 -4.52 1.55
CA LEU A 273 8.43 -5.13 0.25
C LEU A 273 9.69 -5.95 -0.10
N ALA A 274 9.56 -7.26 -0.18
CA ALA A 274 10.64 -8.16 -0.55
C ALA A 274 10.27 -8.93 -1.82
N VAL A 275 11.23 -9.06 -2.74
CA VAL A 275 11.08 -9.80 -3.99
C VAL A 275 12.02 -11.00 -3.96
N THR A 276 11.46 -12.19 -4.11
CA THR A 276 12.15 -13.47 -4.19
C THR A 276 11.59 -14.22 -5.39
N VAL A 277 12.30 -14.22 -6.53
CA VAL A 277 11.83 -14.93 -7.73
C VAL A 277 12.84 -15.99 -8.18
N ASP A 278 12.34 -17.16 -8.55
CA ASP A 278 13.17 -18.29 -8.99
C ASP A 278 13.41 -18.27 -10.51
N SER A 279 12.74 -17.37 -11.25
CA SER A 279 12.85 -17.31 -12.71
C SER A 279 12.46 -15.95 -13.29
N ALA A 280 12.96 -15.66 -14.51
CA ALA A 280 12.59 -14.49 -15.30
C ALA A 280 11.07 -14.43 -15.59
N ALA A 281 10.40 -15.58 -15.72
CA ALA A 281 8.96 -15.66 -15.92
C ALA A 281 8.18 -15.20 -14.67
N GLN A 282 8.63 -15.57 -13.47
CA GLN A 282 8.08 -15.07 -12.21
C GLN A 282 8.35 -13.56 -12.05
N ALA A 283 9.57 -13.09 -12.39
CA ALA A 283 9.92 -11.67 -12.39
C ALA A 283 9.02 -10.85 -13.32
N ALA A 284 8.78 -11.32 -14.54
CA ALA A 284 7.86 -10.69 -15.50
C ALA A 284 6.40 -10.73 -15.02
N GLY A 285 6.02 -11.76 -14.25
CA GLY A 285 4.71 -11.87 -13.61
C GLY A 285 4.44 -10.75 -12.60
N LEU A 286 5.47 -10.20 -11.94
CA LEU A 286 5.35 -9.07 -11.02
C LEU A 286 4.82 -7.80 -11.69
N LEU A 287 5.11 -7.62 -12.99
CA LEU A 287 4.61 -6.49 -13.78
C LEU A 287 3.11 -6.61 -14.11
N ARG A 288 2.57 -7.83 -14.12
CA ARG A 288 1.17 -8.11 -14.50
C ARG A 288 0.19 -8.07 -13.31
N GLY A 289 0.69 -8.04 -12.07
CA GLY A 289 -0.19 -7.84 -10.92
C GLY A 289 0.30 -8.37 -9.57
N ARG A 290 -0.48 -8.00 -8.55
CA ARG A 290 -0.16 -7.90 -7.11
C ARG A 290 -0.03 -9.24 -6.34
N HIS A 291 0.03 -10.37 -7.02
CA HIS A 291 0.03 -11.70 -6.38
C HIS A 291 0.97 -12.69 -7.10
N GLY A 292 2.02 -12.18 -7.74
CA GLY A 292 3.06 -13.07 -8.27
C GLY A 292 3.67 -13.90 -7.14
N PRO A 293 3.77 -15.24 -7.28
CA PRO A 293 4.58 -16.03 -6.36
C PRO A 293 5.99 -15.42 -6.36
N GLY A 294 6.41 -14.90 -5.21
CA GLY A 294 7.68 -14.19 -5.06
C GLY A 294 7.61 -12.74 -4.59
N LEU A 295 6.43 -12.16 -4.40
CA LEU A 295 6.28 -10.84 -3.77
C LEU A 295 5.78 -10.95 -2.32
N SER A 296 6.57 -10.48 -1.37
CA SER A 296 6.18 -10.38 0.04
C SER A 296 5.94 -8.91 0.43
N MET A 297 4.73 -8.62 0.90
CA MET A 297 4.34 -7.30 1.41
C MET A 297 3.88 -7.43 2.86
N LEU A 298 4.54 -6.73 3.77
CA LEU A 298 4.28 -6.81 5.20
C LEU A 298 4.60 -5.49 5.91
N THR A 299 4.22 -5.41 7.18
CA THR A 299 4.49 -4.26 8.04
C THR A 299 5.15 -4.71 9.32
N ALA A 300 6.11 -3.94 9.83
CA ALA A 300 6.80 -4.23 11.09
C ALA A 300 7.18 -2.93 11.81
N SER A 301 7.43 -2.99 13.12
CA SER A 301 8.01 -1.87 13.88
C SER A 301 9.55 -1.82 13.75
N GLU A 302 10.16 -2.97 13.51
CA GLU A 302 11.59 -3.16 13.33
C GLU A 302 11.83 -4.14 12.18
N VAL A 303 12.84 -3.85 11.36
CA VAL A 303 13.35 -4.75 10.31
C VAL A 303 14.85 -4.88 10.50
N VAL A 304 15.33 -6.12 10.58
CA VAL A 304 16.75 -6.44 10.65
C VAL A 304 17.16 -7.11 9.35
N ILE A 305 18.19 -6.57 8.72
CA ILE A 305 18.76 -7.05 7.46
C ILE A 305 20.17 -7.54 7.76
N ASP A 306 20.42 -8.80 7.48
CA ASP A 306 21.70 -9.45 7.71
C ASP A 306 22.26 -10.05 6.42
N SER A 307 23.56 -10.31 6.42
CA SER A 307 24.34 -10.85 5.29
C SER A 307 25.59 -11.53 5.80
N GLU A 308 25.93 -12.67 5.18
CA GLU A 308 27.16 -13.41 5.47
C GLU A 308 28.44 -12.61 5.17
N CYS A 309 28.34 -11.57 4.33
CA CYS A 309 29.49 -10.76 3.92
C CYS A 309 29.88 -9.66 4.92
N GLY A 310 29.14 -9.46 6.02
CA GLY A 310 29.42 -8.45 7.05
C GLY A 310 29.15 -7.00 6.66
N GLU A 311 29.02 -6.70 5.36
CA GLU A 311 28.59 -5.41 4.83
C GLU A 311 27.65 -5.60 3.63
N ILE A 312 26.74 -4.65 3.42
CA ILE A 312 25.79 -4.67 2.30
C ILE A 312 25.67 -3.31 1.61
N PRO A 313 25.55 -3.30 0.27
CA PRO A 313 25.16 -2.10 -0.46
C PRO A 313 23.68 -1.78 -0.20
N VAL A 314 23.40 -0.53 0.16
CA VAL A 314 22.03 -0.03 0.36
C VAL A 314 21.84 1.30 -0.36
N GLY A 315 20.59 1.62 -0.68
CA GLY A 315 20.18 2.98 -1.00
C GLY A 315 19.36 3.52 0.16
N VAL A 316 19.79 4.58 0.84
CA VAL A 316 19.02 5.25 1.89
C VAL A 316 18.59 6.60 1.38
N ASP A 317 17.28 6.79 1.28
CA ASP A 317 16.66 8.03 0.82
C ASP A 317 17.11 8.52 -0.58
N GLY A 318 17.63 7.60 -1.39
CA GLY A 318 18.18 7.85 -2.72
C GLY A 318 19.69 8.09 -2.75
N GLU A 319 20.37 8.00 -1.61
CA GLU A 319 21.82 8.00 -1.50
C GLU A 319 22.35 6.57 -1.45
N ALA A 320 23.36 6.26 -2.26
CA ALA A 320 23.99 4.95 -2.26
C ALA A 320 25.04 4.88 -1.15
N LEU A 321 24.85 3.94 -0.22
CA LEU A 321 25.74 3.68 0.92
C LEU A 321 26.16 2.21 0.94
N THR A 322 27.19 1.92 1.73
CA THR A 322 27.54 0.56 2.17
C THR A 322 27.46 0.57 3.69
N LEU A 323 26.70 -0.35 4.28
CA LEU A 323 26.49 -0.43 5.73
C LEU A 323 26.97 -1.78 6.27
N PRO A 324 27.54 -1.81 7.49
CA PRO A 324 27.83 -3.06 8.18
C PRO A 324 26.53 -3.78 8.57
N THR A 325 26.54 -5.11 8.50
CA THR A 325 25.43 -5.94 8.98
C THR A 325 25.63 -6.36 10.43
N PRO A 326 24.55 -6.49 11.23
CA PRO A 326 23.15 -6.30 10.82
C PRO A 326 22.72 -4.83 10.69
N VAL A 327 21.98 -4.50 9.64
CA VAL A 327 21.32 -3.20 9.48
C VAL A 327 19.96 -3.25 10.16
N ILE A 328 19.73 -2.36 11.13
CA ILE A 328 18.50 -2.30 11.93
C ILE A 328 17.69 -1.06 11.53
N CYS A 329 16.53 -1.27 10.93
CA CYS A 329 15.57 -0.23 10.62
C CYS A 329 14.47 -0.21 11.68
N GLY A 330 14.38 0.87 12.45
CA GLY A 330 13.30 1.09 13.43
C GLY A 330 12.40 2.25 13.05
N ILE A 331 11.11 2.16 13.41
CA ILE A 331 10.18 3.29 13.29
C ILE A 331 10.14 4.11 14.58
N GLN A 332 10.17 5.44 14.46
CA GLN A 332 9.91 6.37 15.56
C GLN A 332 8.57 7.09 15.33
N PRO A 333 7.46 6.61 15.91
CA PRO A 333 6.16 7.23 15.76
C PRO A 333 6.18 8.67 16.28
N GLY A 334 5.76 9.63 15.45
CA GLY A 334 5.73 11.05 15.83
C GLY A 334 7.11 11.70 15.96
N GLY A 335 8.17 11.09 15.44
CA GLY A 335 9.54 11.63 15.52
C GLY A 335 9.73 12.98 14.80
N LEU A 336 8.85 13.33 13.86
CA LEU A 336 8.90 14.60 13.13
C LEU A 336 7.51 15.21 12.95
N ARG A 337 7.38 16.51 13.23
CA ARG A 337 6.18 17.30 12.91
C ARG A 337 6.38 17.99 11.56
N VAL A 338 5.49 17.69 10.61
CA VAL A 338 5.54 18.25 9.25
C VAL A 338 4.32 19.14 9.03
N ARG A 339 4.53 20.35 8.50
CA ARG A 339 3.42 21.23 8.09
C ARG A 339 2.81 20.69 6.79
N VAL A 340 1.49 20.46 6.83
CA VAL A 340 0.70 20.02 5.67
C VAL A 340 -0.33 21.10 5.29
N PRO A 341 -0.77 21.17 4.02
CA PRO A 341 -1.85 22.09 3.63
C PRO A 341 -3.13 21.85 4.45
N ARG A 342 -3.80 22.94 4.85
CA ARG A 342 -5.03 22.90 5.67
C ARG A 342 -6.12 22.06 5.02
N ASP A 343 -6.31 22.20 3.71
CA ASP A 343 -7.32 21.51 2.93
C ASP A 343 -6.77 20.23 2.26
N HIS A 344 -5.79 19.56 2.88
CA HIS A 344 -5.41 18.26 2.38
C HIS A 344 -6.64 17.35 2.43
N ARG A 345 -7.17 17.00 1.26
CA ARG A 345 -8.15 15.92 1.18
C ARG A 345 -7.36 14.67 1.52
N MET A 346 -7.45 14.19 2.75
CA MET A 346 -6.97 12.85 3.06
C MET A 346 -7.61 11.93 2.04
N THR A 347 -6.79 11.31 1.19
CA THR A 347 -7.28 10.30 0.27
C THR A 347 -8.03 9.29 1.15
N PRO A 348 -9.32 9.02 0.90
CA PRO A 348 -10.05 8.07 1.72
C PRO A 348 -9.25 6.76 1.72
N PRO A 349 -9.00 6.14 2.89
CA PRO A 349 -8.30 4.88 2.92
C PRO A 349 -9.03 3.87 2.02
N PRO A 350 -8.32 3.05 1.25
CA PRO A 350 -8.87 2.06 0.36
C PRO A 350 -9.64 1.10 1.25
N ARG A 351 -10.79 0.68 0.74
CA ARG A 351 -11.67 -0.21 1.48
C ARG A 351 -10.86 -1.47 1.82
N PRO A 352 -10.71 -1.83 3.10
CA PRO A 352 -9.93 -3.00 3.47
C PRO A 352 -10.51 -4.23 2.78
N ARG A 353 -9.63 -5.07 2.24
CA ARG A 353 -10.04 -6.40 1.75
C ARG A 353 -10.50 -7.22 2.95
N LEU A 354 -11.54 -8.05 2.75
CA LEU A 354 -12.02 -8.94 3.79
C LEU A 354 -10.93 -9.96 4.11
N ASP A 355 -10.46 -9.93 5.36
CA ASP A 355 -9.55 -10.92 5.92
C ASP A 355 -10.29 -11.69 7.02
N TRP A 356 -10.76 -12.89 6.66
CA TRP A 356 -11.55 -13.75 7.55
C TRP A 356 -10.77 -14.20 8.79
N ARG A 357 -9.45 -14.39 8.69
CA ARG A 357 -8.61 -14.77 9.84
C ARG A 357 -8.48 -13.62 10.82
N ARG A 358 -8.29 -12.41 10.31
CA ARG A 358 -8.23 -11.22 11.16
C ARG A 358 -9.58 -10.91 11.80
N LEU A 359 -10.68 -11.07 11.07
CA LEU A 359 -12.04 -10.89 11.58
C LEU A 359 -12.38 -11.92 12.67
N SER A 360 -12.00 -13.19 12.49
CA SER A 360 -12.18 -14.21 13.53
C SER A 360 -11.34 -13.91 14.77
N HIS A 361 -10.07 -13.54 14.62
CA HIS A 361 -9.25 -13.10 15.74
C HIS A 361 -9.86 -11.89 16.47
N LEU A 362 -10.37 -10.90 15.75
CA LEU A 362 -11.01 -9.73 16.36
C LEU A 362 -12.27 -10.12 17.14
N ALA A 363 -13.12 -10.99 16.59
CA ALA A 363 -14.35 -11.44 17.22
C ALA A 363 -14.11 -12.31 18.46
N PHE A 364 -13.10 -13.18 18.43
CA PHE A 364 -12.85 -14.18 19.49
C PHE A 364 -11.68 -13.82 20.43
N SER A 365 -10.98 -12.70 20.21
CA SER A 365 -9.94 -12.21 21.13
C SER A 365 -10.53 -11.86 22.49
N HIS A 366 -10.43 -12.79 23.44
CA HIS A 366 -10.75 -12.55 24.83
C HIS A 366 -9.74 -11.54 25.39
N GLY A 367 -10.24 -10.45 25.99
CA GLY A 367 -9.39 -9.60 26.80
C GLY A 367 -8.83 -10.43 27.95
N ARG A 368 -7.54 -10.77 27.92
CA ARG A 368 -6.82 -11.02 29.16
C ARG A 368 -6.63 -9.67 29.82
N SER A 369 -7.59 -9.28 30.65
CA SER A 369 -7.34 -8.39 31.77
C SER A 369 -6.45 -9.15 32.76
N VAL A 370 -5.19 -8.77 32.82
CA VAL A 370 -4.36 -8.92 34.02
C VAL A 370 -3.89 -7.51 34.37
#